data_AF-A0A3B5B167-F1
#
_entry.id   AF-A0A3B5B167-F1
#
_cell.length_a   1.000
_cell.length_b   1.000
_cell.length_c   1.000
_cell.angle_alpha   90.00
_cell.angle_beta   90.00
_cell.angle_gamma   90.00
#
_symmetry.space_group_name_H-M   'P 1'
#
loop_
_entity.id
_entity.type
_entity.pdbx_description
1 polymer ?
#
loop_
_entity_poly.entity_id
_entity_poly.type
_entity_poly.pdbx_seq_one_letter_code
_entity_poly.pdbx_strand_id
1 'polypeptide(L)'
;MRRLSRKKALSLVKELDAFPKVSESYVETSASGGTVSLIAFSAMALLAVLEFFVYRDTWMKYEYAVDKDFSSKLRINIDVTVAMKCQHVGADILDLAETMITSSGLQYEPVIFELTPQQRLWQRTLLLIQSRLREEHALQEVLYKTLLKGAPTALPPREDASVEPLTACRIHGHVYVNKVAGNLHITVGKPIHHPQGHAHIAAFVSHETYNFSHRIDHLSFGEEIPGIINPLDGTEKITYNSKLLHFRG
;
A
#
# COMPACT_ATOMS: atom_id res chain seq x y z
N MET A 1 41.74 -4.29 34.70
CA MET A 1 40.26 -4.40 34.83
C MET A 1 39.62 -5.69 34.26
N ARG A 2 40.27 -6.49 33.39
CA ARG A 2 39.66 -7.70 32.77
C ARG A 2 39.37 -8.92 33.69
N ARG A 3 40.02 -9.05 34.85
CA ARG A 3 39.91 -10.25 35.72
C ARG A 3 38.65 -10.30 36.61
N LEU A 4 38.09 -9.14 36.99
CA LEU A 4 36.96 -9.07 37.93
C LEU A 4 35.62 -9.46 37.27
N SER A 5 35.43 -9.11 35.99
CA SER A 5 34.24 -9.47 35.22
C SER A 5 34.09 -11.00 35.05
N ARG A 6 35.21 -11.72 34.86
CA ARG A 6 35.22 -13.18 34.69
C ARG A 6 34.69 -13.94 35.90
N LYS A 7 35.01 -13.49 37.12
CA LYS A 7 34.57 -14.15 38.36
C LYS A 7 33.06 -14.00 38.57
N LYS A 8 32.48 -12.83 38.25
CA LYS A 8 31.03 -12.59 38.32
C LYS A 8 30.25 -13.38 37.26
N ALA A 9 30.79 -13.52 36.05
CA ALA A 9 30.15 -14.34 35.02
C ALA A 9 30.14 -15.83 35.39
N LEU A 10 31.24 -16.33 35.96
CA LEU A 10 31.34 -17.73 36.43
C LEU A 10 30.37 -18.05 37.57
N SER A 11 30.12 -17.12 38.49
CA SER A 11 29.15 -17.34 39.56
C SER A 11 27.71 -17.36 39.03
N LEU A 12 27.36 -16.48 38.08
CA LEU A 12 26.04 -16.46 37.44
C LEU A 12 25.76 -17.74 36.63
N VAL A 13 26.73 -18.23 35.87
CA VAL A 13 26.59 -19.48 35.11
C VAL A 13 26.44 -20.68 36.07
N LYS A 14 27.06 -20.62 37.26
CA LYS A 14 26.97 -21.66 38.28
C LYS A 14 25.63 -21.64 39.04
N GLU A 15 24.95 -20.50 39.12
CA GLU A 15 23.59 -20.38 39.69
C GLU A 15 22.49 -20.79 38.69
N LEU A 16 22.76 -20.74 37.38
CA LEU A 16 21.83 -21.18 36.33
C LEU A 16 21.90 -22.69 36.06
N ASP A 17 22.84 -23.40 36.66
CA ASP A 17 23.06 -24.84 36.50
C ASP A 17 22.17 -25.61 37.49
N ALA A 18 20.99 -26.05 37.04
CA ALA A 18 19.95 -26.69 37.86
C ALA A 18 20.23 -28.16 38.24
N PHE A 19 21.39 -28.71 37.87
CA PHE A 19 21.69 -30.14 38.05
C PHE A 19 22.83 -30.39 39.07
N PRO A 20 22.69 -31.37 39.98
CA PRO A 20 23.73 -31.72 40.94
C PRO A 20 24.95 -32.31 40.22
N LYS A 21 26.15 -31.76 40.50
CA LYS A 21 27.39 -32.22 39.87
C LYS A 21 27.86 -33.55 40.46
N VAL A 22 28.17 -34.49 39.58
CA VAL A 22 28.79 -35.78 39.92
C VAL A 22 30.23 -35.60 40.42
N SER A 23 30.68 -36.47 41.33
CA SER A 23 32.02 -36.42 41.93
C SER A 23 33.13 -36.67 40.90
N GLU A 24 34.25 -35.96 41.04
CA GLU A 24 35.38 -35.96 40.07
C GLU A 24 35.98 -37.36 39.81
N SER A 25 35.80 -38.33 40.73
CA SER A 25 36.24 -39.72 40.56
C SER A 25 35.48 -40.53 39.49
N TYR A 26 34.34 -40.04 38.99
CA TYR A 26 33.57 -40.69 37.92
C TYR A 26 33.61 -39.90 36.60
N VAL A 27 34.47 -38.89 36.49
CA VAL A 27 34.53 -37.96 35.35
C VAL A 27 35.89 -38.06 34.67
N GLU A 28 35.97 -38.86 33.61
CA GLU A 28 37.15 -38.96 32.74
C GLU A 28 37.19 -37.74 31.79
N THR A 29 38.05 -36.76 32.05
CA THR A 29 38.20 -35.59 31.18
C THR A 29 39.14 -35.90 30.01
N SER A 30 38.58 -36.23 28.85
CA SER A 30 39.38 -36.36 27.62
C SER A 30 39.53 -35.02 26.89
N ALA A 31 40.78 -34.63 26.59
CA ALA A 31 41.09 -33.40 25.85
C ALA A 31 40.46 -33.38 24.43
N SER A 32 40.29 -34.54 23.81
CA SER A 32 39.64 -34.65 22.50
C SER A 32 38.12 -34.46 22.59
N GLY A 33 37.47 -35.01 23.62
CA GLY A 33 36.01 -34.89 23.83
C GLY A 33 35.54 -33.46 24.09
N GLY A 34 36.31 -32.69 24.87
CA GLY A 34 36.01 -31.27 25.12
C GLY A 34 36.11 -30.41 23.86
N THR A 35 37.10 -30.69 22.99
CA THR A 35 37.30 -29.95 21.74
C THR A 35 36.18 -30.23 20.73
N VAL A 36 35.77 -31.49 20.59
CA VAL A 36 34.65 -31.90 19.73
C VAL A 36 33.34 -31.23 20.18
N SER A 37 33.09 -31.19 21.50
CA SER A 37 31.90 -30.54 22.06
C SER A 37 31.87 -29.03 21.74
N LEU A 38 33.02 -28.34 21.82
CA LEU A 38 33.13 -26.91 21.53
C LEU A 38 32.87 -26.59 20.06
N ILE A 39 33.33 -27.45 19.15
CA ILE A 39 33.05 -27.35 17.70
C ILE A 39 31.57 -27.62 17.42
N ALA A 40 30.96 -28.61 18.08
CA ALA A 40 29.54 -28.88 17.92
C ALA A 40 28.67 -27.71 18.39
N PHE A 41 28.96 -27.14 19.56
CA PHE A 41 28.24 -25.96 20.07
C PHE A 41 28.42 -24.73 19.20
N SER A 42 29.62 -24.48 18.67
CA SER A 42 29.85 -23.35 17.76
C SER A 42 29.12 -23.53 16.43
N ALA A 43 29.10 -24.75 15.88
CA ALA A 43 28.34 -25.07 14.68
C ALA A 43 26.83 -24.90 14.90
N MET A 44 26.29 -25.40 16.03
CA MET A 44 24.89 -25.21 16.40
C MET A 44 24.54 -23.73 16.57
N ALA A 45 25.40 -22.93 17.22
CA ALA A 45 25.20 -21.50 17.37
C ALA A 45 25.22 -20.76 16.01
N LEU A 46 26.15 -21.12 15.12
CA LEU A 46 26.21 -20.57 13.76
C LEU A 46 24.93 -20.88 12.99
N LEU A 47 24.49 -22.14 13.00
CA LEU A 47 23.25 -22.54 12.33
C LEU A 47 22.04 -21.81 12.91
N ALA A 48 21.94 -21.69 14.24
CA ALA A 48 20.85 -20.95 14.89
C ALA A 48 20.83 -19.48 14.48
N VAL A 49 21.99 -18.83 14.35
CA VAL A 49 22.09 -17.44 13.88
C VAL A 49 21.69 -17.32 12.41
N LEU A 50 22.12 -18.25 11.56
CA LEU A 50 21.74 -18.25 10.14
C LEU A 50 20.23 -18.48 9.96
N GLU A 51 19.67 -19.48 10.64
CA GLU A 51 18.22 -19.74 10.64
C GLU A 51 17.44 -18.57 11.21
N PHE A 52 17.95 -17.88 12.24
CA PHE A 52 17.31 -16.68 12.75
C PHE A 52 17.25 -15.56 11.71
N PHE A 53 18.31 -15.35 10.92
CA PHE A 53 18.27 -14.38 9.82
C PHE A 53 17.30 -14.79 8.71
N VAL A 54 17.21 -16.08 8.39
CA VAL A 54 16.24 -16.61 7.40
C VAL A 54 14.80 -16.46 7.92
N TYR A 55 14.53 -16.82 9.17
CA TYR A 55 13.22 -16.70 9.80
C TYR A 55 12.74 -15.25 9.91
N ARG A 56 13.68 -14.31 10.08
CA ARG A 56 13.37 -12.89 10.08
C ARG A 56 13.07 -12.32 8.70
N ASP A 57 13.41 -13.03 7.63
CA ASP A 57 13.06 -12.60 6.28
C ASP A 57 11.58 -12.93 6.00
N THR A 58 10.83 -11.93 5.54
CA THR A 58 9.40 -12.06 5.27
C THR A 58 9.19 -12.33 3.79
N TRP A 59 8.62 -13.47 3.42
CA TRP A 59 8.20 -13.78 2.04
C TRP A 59 6.71 -13.49 1.82
N MET A 60 6.33 -13.18 0.58
CA MET A 60 4.92 -13.05 0.21
C MET A 60 4.40 -14.43 -0.22
N LYS A 61 3.46 -15.00 0.54
CA LYS A 61 2.85 -16.29 0.22
C LYS A 61 1.42 -16.08 -0.29
N TYR A 62 1.18 -16.41 -1.56
CA TYR A 62 -0.13 -16.32 -2.18
C TYR A 62 -0.89 -17.64 -2.00
N GLU A 63 -1.97 -17.60 -1.23
CA GLU A 63 -2.86 -18.74 -1.02
C GLU A 63 -4.28 -18.38 -1.44
N TYR A 64 -4.95 -19.30 -2.12
CA TYR A 64 -6.35 -19.15 -2.50
C TYR A 64 -7.23 -19.71 -1.39
N ALA A 65 -8.12 -18.88 -0.86
CA ALA A 65 -9.13 -19.27 0.12
C ALA A 65 -10.51 -18.87 -0.38
N VAL A 66 -11.54 -19.60 0.03
CA VAL A 66 -12.93 -19.23 -0.25
C VAL A 66 -13.32 -18.09 0.69
N ASP A 67 -13.72 -16.95 0.14
CA ASP A 67 -14.27 -15.85 0.93
C ASP A 67 -15.62 -16.29 1.53
N LYS A 68 -15.72 -16.26 2.85
CA LYS A 68 -16.93 -16.58 3.61
C LYS A 68 -17.61 -15.34 4.17
N ASP A 69 -16.98 -14.18 4.06
CA ASP A 69 -17.44 -12.94 4.68
C ASP A 69 -18.08 -12.00 3.66
N PHE A 70 -19.37 -12.24 3.42
CA PHE A 70 -20.22 -11.44 2.53
C PHE A 70 -20.81 -10.20 3.22
N SER A 71 -20.76 -10.11 4.55
CA SER A 71 -21.42 -9.04 5.30
C SER A 71 -20.52 -7.84 5.55
N SER A 72 -19.19 -8.02 5.51
CA SER A 72 -18.27 -6.90 5.70
C SER A 72 -18.27 -5.95 4.51
N LYS A 73 -18.02 -4.67 4.80
CA LYS A 73 -17.87 -3.63 3.79
C LYS A 73 -16.44 -3.62 3.27
N LEU A 74 -16.29 -3.40 1.96
CA LEU A 74 -15.01 -3.19 1.31
C LEU A 74 -14.63 -1.72 1.40
N ARG A 75 -13.42 -1.43 1.88
CA ARG A 75 -12.84 -0.10 1.81
C ARG A 75 -12.29 0.13 0.39
N ILE A 76 -12.60 1.25 -0.24
CA ILE A 76 -11.97 1.69 -1.48
C ILE A 76 -11.20 2.97 -1.18
N ASN A 77 -9.91 3.00 -1.48
CA ASN A 77 -9.08 4.20 -1.38
C ASN A 77 -8.97 4.81 -2.77
N ILE A 78 -9.29 6.10 -2.88
CA ILE A 78 -9.38 6.82 -4.15
C ILE A 78 -8.52 8.07 -4.00
N ASP A 79 -7.65 8.32 -4.97
CA ASP A 79 -6.96 9.59 -5.18
C ASP A 79 -6.90 9.85 -6.69
N VAL A 80 -7.79 10.70 -7.18
CA VAL A 80 -7.97 10.97 -8.62
C VAL A 80 -8.02 12.48 -8.83
N THR A 81 -7.21 12.97 -9.76
CA THR A 81 -7.19 14.37 -10.16
C THR A 81 -7.91 14.53 -11.51
N VAL A 82 -8.95 15.37 -11.55
CA VAL A 82 -9.74 15.66 -12.75
C VAL A 82 -9.54 17.10 -13.19
N ALA A 83 -9.39 17.36 -14.48
CA ALA A 83 -9.18 18.68 -15.09
C ALA A 83 -10.43 19.58 -15.09
N MET A 84 -11.18 19.59 -13.99
CA MET A 84 -12.35 20.44 -13.74
C MET A 84 -12.27 21.04 -12.34
N LYS A 85 -12.89 22.21 -12.14
CA LYS A 85 -13.02 22.81 -10.81
C LYS A 85 -13.88 21.93 -9.90
N CYS A 86 -13.51 21.87 -8.62
CA CYS A 86 -14.23 21.07 -7.60
C CYS A 86 -15.71 21.41 -7.41
N GLN A 87 -16.16 22.60 -7.84
CA GLN A 87 -17.57 23.00 -7.77
C GLN A 87 -18.43 22.29 -8.83
N HIS A 88 -17.82 21.84 -9.92
CA HIS A 88 -18.51 21.30 -11.09
C HIS A 88 -18.33 19.79 -11.26
N VAL A 89 -17.67 19.11 -10.33
CA VAL A 89 -17.42 17.66 -10.40
C VAL A 89 -17.92 16.99 -9.13
N GLY A 90 -18.52 15.81 -9.28
CA GLY A 90 -18.97 14.96 -8.20
C GLY A 90 -18.64 13.50 -8.49
N ALA A 91 -18.29 12.76 -7.45
CA ALA A 91 -18.13 11.32 -7.50
C ALA A 91 -19.32 10.63 -6.82
N ASP A 92 -19.84 9.60 -7.48
CA ASP A 92 -20.94 8.77 -7.02
C ASP A 92 -20.60 7.28 -7.18
N ILE A 93 -21.03 6.48 -6.21
CA ILE A 93 -20.83 5.02 -6.23
C ILE A 93 -22.20 4.37 -6.21
N LEU A 94 -22.45 3.56 -7.22
CA LEU A 94 -23.69 2.82 -7.41
C LEU A 94 -23.41 1.33 -7.36
N ASP A 95 -24.06 0.67 -6.40
CA ASP A 95 -24.11 -0.78 -6.28
C ASP A 95 -25.13 -1.36 -7.30
N LEU A 96 -25.05 -2.66 -7.62
CA LEU A 96 -26.09 -3.42 -8.34
C LEU A 96 -27.49 -3.23 -7.74
N ALA A 97 -27.59 -2.97 -6.43
CA ALA A 97 -28.86 -2.67 -5.77
C ALA A 97 -29.36 -1.23 -6.02
N GLU A 98 -28.65 -0.44 -6.83
CA GLU A 98 -28.88 1.00 -7.11
C GLU A 98 -28.96 1.88 -5.84
N THR A 99 -28.56 1.34 -4.68
CA THR A 99 -28.49 2.08 -3.43
C THR A 99 -27.26 2.97 -3.46
N MET A 100 -27.46 4.28 -3.60
CA MET A 100 -26.38 5.25 -3.46
C MET A 100 -25.77 5.20 -2.06
N ILE A 101 -24.47 4.93 -1.99
CA ILE A 101 -23.69 5.10 -0.78
C ILE A 101 -23.16 6.52 -0.80
N THR A 102 -23.52 7.31 0.22
CA THR A 102 -23.11 8.71 0.33
C THR A 102 -21.59 8.82 0.28
N SER A 103 -21.05 9.70 -0.56
CA SER A 103 -19.62 9.99 -0.72
C SER A 103 -19.01 10.77 0.46
N SER A 104 -19.53 10.59 1.67
CA SER A 104 -19.16 11.35 2.88
C SER A 104 -17.69 11.20 3.30
N GLY A 105 -16.97 10.20 2.78
CA GLY A 105 -15.53 10.00 3.00
C GLY A 105 -14.61 10.61 1.94
N LEU A 106 -15.14 11.22 0.86
CA LEU A 106 -14.34 11.80 -0.22
C LEU A 106 -14.20 13.31 -0.04
N GLN A 107 -12.95 13.79 -0.12
CA GLN A 107 -12.59 15.20 -0.04
C GLN A 107 -12.21 15.74 -1.42
N TYR A 108 -12.59 17.00 -1.67
CA TYR A 108 -12.40 17.68 -2.95
C TYR A 108 -11.46 18.86 -2.73
N GLU A 109 -10.24 18.75 -3.23
CA GLU A 109 -9.20 19.77 -3.08
C GLU A 109 -8.92 20.45 -4.44
N PRO A 110 -8.95 21.79 -4.53
CA PRO A 110 -8.63 22.49 -5.78
C PRO A 110 -7.12 22.42 -6.04
N VAL A 111 -6.72 21.87 -7.18
CA VAL A 111 -5.33 21.64 -7.54
C VAL A 111 -5.04 22.09 -8.98
N ILE A 112 -3.77 22.02 -9.36
CA ILE A 112 -3.34 22.19 -10.76
C ILE A 112 -3.24 20.80 -11.39
N PHE A 113 -3.77 20.68 -12.62
CA PHE A 113 -3.75 19.41 -13.35
C PHE A 113 -2.33 18.97 -13.71
N GLU A 114 -1.54 19.92 -14.23
CA GLU A 114 -0.18 19.70 -14.69
C GLU A 114 0.78 19.39 -13.53
N LEU A 115 1.55 18.31 -13.74
CA LEU A 115 2.57 17.85 -12.83
C LEU A 115 3.88 18.62 -13.00
N THR A 116 4.63 18.75 -11.90
CA THR A 116 6.00 19.26 -11.95
C THR A 116 6.91 18.31 -12.72
N PRO A 117 8.08 18.76 -13.22
CA PRO A 117 9.04 17.89 -13.89
C PRO A 117 9.44 16.65 -13.06
N GLN A 118 9.61 16.83 -11.75
CA GLN A 118 9.92 15.74 -10.81
C GLN A 118 8.75 14.76 -10.66
N GLN A 119 7.53 15.27 -10.52
CA GLN A 119 6.33 14.43 -10.44
C GLN A 119 6.07 13.65 -11.75
N ARG A 120 6.28 14.27 -12.91
CA ARG A 120 6.20 13.57 -14.20
C ARG A 120 7.26 12.46 -14.33
N LEU A 121 8.47 12.71 -13.85
CA LEU A 121 9.52 11.69 -13.87
C LEU A 121 9.10 10.49 -13.01
N TRP A 122 8.61 10.76 -11.79
CA TRP A 122 8.08 9.73 -10.90
C TRP A 122 6.95 8.92 -11.55
N GLN A 123 5.95 9.59 -12.11
CA GLN A 123 4.82 8.94 -12.78
C GLN A 123 5.30 8.03 -13.93
N ARG A 124 6.23 8.49 -14.78
CA ARG A 124 6.79 7.67 -15.86
C ARG A 124 7.53 6.45 -15.34
N THR A 125 8.31 6.59 -14.28
CA THR A 125 9.00 5.48 -13.63
C THR A 125 8.00 4.47 -13.06
N LEU A 126 6.94 4.95 -12.41
CA LEU A 126 5.89 4.10 -11.85
C LEU A 126 5.17 3.30 -12.94
N LEU A 127 4.79 3.93 -14.05
CA LEU A 127 4.16 3.26 -15.19
C LEU A 127 5.09 2.20 -15.83
N LEU A 128 6.39 2.48 -15.92
CA LEU A 128 7.36 1.51 -16.43
C LEU A 128 7.44 0.28 -15.50
N ILE A 129 7.57 0.51 -14.20
CA ILE A 129 7.58 -0.57 -13.19
C ILE A 129 6.30 -1.39 -13.29
N GLN A 130 5.16 -0.72 -13.37
CA GLN A 130 3.85 -1.36 -13.46
C GLN A 130 3.71 -2.23 -14.73
N SER A 131 4.19 -1.74 -15.89
CA SER A 131 4.17 -2.52 -17.14
C SER A 131 4.96 -3.83 -17.00
N ARG A 132 6.06 -3.82 -16.25
CA ARG A 132 6.88 -5.01 -16.00
C ARG A 132 6.25 -5.94 -14.97
N LEU A 133 5.66 -5.40 -13.91
CA LEU A 133 4.93 -6.18 -12.91
C LEU A 133 3.74 -6.93 -13.52
N ARG A 134 3.08 -6.35 -14.53
CA ARG A 134 1.96 -6.98 -15.23
C ARG A 134 2.40 -8.15 -16.11
N GLU A 135 3.58 -8.07 -16.71
CA GLU A 135 4.17 -9.19 -17.47
C GLU A 135 4.63 -10.30 -16.53
N GLU A 136 5.25 -9.93 -15.42
CA GLU A 136 5.93 -10.83 -14.51
C GLU A 136 5.46 -10.60 -13.06
N HIS A 137 4.35 -11.25 -12.67
CA HIS A 137 3.81 -11.13 -11.31
C HIS A 137 4.80 -11.57 -10.21
N ALA A 138 5.77 -12.43 -10.54
CA ALA A 138 6.84 -12.84 -9.63
C ALA A 138 7.76 -11.67 -9.23
N LEU A 139 7.82 -10.60 -10.04
CA LEU A 139 8.65 -9.42 -9.73
C LEU A 139 8.09 -8.58 -8.58
N GLN A 140 6.81 -8.71 -8.24
CA GLN A 140 6.17 -7.95 -7.15
C GLN A 140 6.93 -8.11 -5.84
N GLU A 141 7.35 -9.34 -5.51
CA GLU A 141 8.09 -9.64 -4.29
C GLU A 141 9.51 -9.03 -4.32
N VAL A 142 10.19 -9.11 -5.46
CA VAL A 142 11.53 -8.54 -5.64
C VAL A 142 11.50 -7.01 -5.55
N LEU A 143 10.50 -6.38 -6.17
CA LEU A 143 10.30 -4.92 -6.12
C LEU A 143 10.00 -4.45 -4.71
N TYR A 144 9.13 -5.16 -4.00
CA TYR A 144 8.80 -4.89 -2.59
C TYR A 144 10.05 -4.96 -1.69
N LYS A 145 10.85 -6.03 -1.79
CA LYS A 145 12.06 -6.22 -0.96
C LYS A 145 13.21 -5.30 -1.32
N THR A 146 13.41 -5.02 -2.61
CA THR A 146 14.68 -4.44 -3.11
C THR A 146 14.55 -2.98 -3.50
N LEU A 147 13.48 -2.61 -4.20
CA LEU A 147 13.37 -1.29 -4.83
C LEU A 147 12.63 -0.30 -3.95
N LEU A 148 11.58 -0.75 -3.27
CA LEU A 148 10.72 0.14 -2.50
C LEU A 148 11.10 0.19 -1.03
N LYS A 149 11.50 -0.90 -0.34
CA LYS A 149 11.84 -0.85 1.12
C LYS A 149 10.87 0.00 1.97
N GLY A 150 9.58 0.01 1.61
CA GLY A 150 8.54 0.84 2.26
C GLY A 150 8.51 2.32 1.86
N ALA A 151 9.25 2.74 0.82
CA ALA A 151 9.10 4.04 0.19
C ALA A 151 7.67 4.20 -0.32
N PRO A 152 7.05 5.37 -0.11
CA PRO A 152 5.69 5.60 -0.54
C PRO A 152 5.61 5.51 -2.06
N THR A 153 4.69 4.69 -2.57
CA THR A 153 4.29 4.67 -3.99
C THR A 153 3.49 5.91 -4.38
N ALA A 154 3.08 6.69 -3.38
CA ALA A 154 2.37 7.94 -3.53
C ALA A 154 3.18 8.98 -4.32
N LEU A 155 2.46 9.83 -5.05
CA LEU A 155 3.04 10.97 -5.76
C LEU A 155 3.79 11.89 -4.76
N PRO A 156 5.03 12.31 -5.07
CA PRO A 156 5.76 13.22 -4.20
C PRO A 156 5.04 14.57 -4.08
N PRO A 157 5.13 15.24 -2.92
CA PRO A 157 4.51 16.55 -2.71
C PRO A 157 5.08 17.57 -3.69
N ARG A 158 4.23 18.51 -4.10
CA ARG A 158 4.64 19.61 -4.99
C ARG A 158 5.53 20.58 -4.24
N GLU A 159 6.72 20.85 -4.77
CA GLU A 159 7.69 21.79 -4.16
C GLU A 159 7.40 23.26 -4.53
N ASP A 160 6.73 23.49 -5.67
CA ASP A 160 6.50 24.85 -6.19
C ASP A 160 5.26 25.52 -5.58
N ALA A 161 5.45 26.75 -5.08
CA ALA A 161 4.35 27.67 -4.76
C ALA A 161 3.76 28.21 -6.07
N SER A 162 2.67 27.60 -6.54
CA SER A 162 2.13 27.88 -7.87
C SER A 162 1.46 29.24 -7.97
N VAL A 163 1.83 30.00 -9.02
CA VAL A 163 1.18 31.25 -9.46
C VAL A 163 0.01 30.98 -10.42
N GLU A 164 -0.13 29.74 -10.90
CA GLU A 164 -1.15 29.33 -11.87
C GLU A 164 -2.55 29.15 -11.24
N PRO A 165 -3.63 29.36 -12.01
CA PRO A 165 -4.98 29.13 -11.52
C PRO A 165 -5.23 27.64 -11.25
N LEU A 166 -5.90 27.35 -10.13
CA LEU A 166 -6.36 26.01 -9.76
C LEU A 166 -7.51 25.59 -10.70
N THR A 167 -7.17 24.86 -11.77
CA THR A 167 -8.09 24.44 -12.84
C THR A 167 -8.62 23.02 -12.68
N ALA A 168 -8.08 22.25 -11.73
CA ALA A 168 -8.40 20.85 -11.49
C ALA A 168 -8.95 20.61 -10.07
N CYS A 169 -9.47 19.41 -9.87
CA CYS A 169 -9.96 18.94 -8.60
C CYS A 169 -9.36 17.57 -8.27
N ARG A 170 -8.74 17.48 -7.11
CA ARG A 170 -8.27 16.23 -6.52
C ARG A 170 -9.37 15.67 -5.63
N ILE A 171 -9.88 14.51 -6.02
CA ILE A 171 -10.87 13.74 -5.29
C ILE A 171 -10.12 12.64 -4.57
N HIS A 172 -10.00 12.77 -3.25
CA HIS A 172 -9.20 11.85 -2.45
C HIS A 172 -9.89 11.44 -1.15
N GLY A 173 -9.57 10.25 -0.66
CA GLY A 173 -10.11 9.72 0.59
C GLY A 173 -10.44 8.23 0.48
N HIS A 174 -11.29 7.77 1.38
CA HIS A 174 -11.72 6.38 1.40
C HIS A 174 -13.22 6.28 1.66
N VAL A 175 -13.82 5.24 1.11
CA VAL A 175 -15.26 4.98 1.22
C VAL A 175 -15.48 3.50 1.45
N TYR A 176 -16.47 3.18 2.30
CA TYR A 176 -16.86 1.81 2.60
C TYR A 176 -18.08 1.43 1.76
N VAL A 177 -17.91 0.44 0.89
CA VAL A 177 -18.93 -0.06 -0.02
C VAL A 177 -19.30 -1.50 0.29
N ASN A 178 -20.44 -1.97 -0.21
CA ASN A 178 -20.78 -3.38 -0.12
C ASN A 178 -19.88 -4.20 -1.05
N LYS A 179 -19.57 -5.46 -0.68
CA LYS A 179 -18.76 -6.40 -1.47
C LYS A 179 -19.55 -7.02 -2.62
N VAL A 180 -20.03 -6.18 -3.53
CA VAL A 180 -20.85 -6.57 -4.67
C VAL A 180 -20.40 -5.76 -5.88
N ALA A 181 -20.79 -6.20 -7.08
CA ALA A 181 -20.44 -5.45 -8.27
C ALA A 181 -21.08 -4.05 -8.19
N GLY A 182 -20.33 -3.05 -8.61
CA GLY A 182 -20.77 -1.66 -8.57
C GLY A 182 -19.88 -0.82 -9.47
N ASN A 183 -20.33 0.41 -9.72
CA ASN A 183 -19.63 1.36 -10.57
C ASN A 183 -19.33 2.64 -9.78
N LEU A 184 -18.10 3.12 -9.91
CA LEU A 184 -17.69 4.45 -9.51
C LEU A 184 -17.80 5.36 -10.74
N HIS A 185 -18.64 6.37 -10.67
CA HIS A 185 -18.77 7.38 -11.70
C HIS A 185 -18.27 8.73 -11.19
N ILE A 186 -17.64 9.48 -12.09
CA ILE A 186 -17.26 10.87 -11.88
C ILE A 186 -17.98 11.69 -12.95
N THR A 187 -18.84 12.60 -12.49
CA THR A 187 -19.81 13.28 -13.34
C THR A 187 -19.83 14.78 -13.06
N VAL A 188 -20.49 15.54 -13.95
CA VAL A 188 -20.64 16.98 -13.76
C VAL A 188 -21.66 17.24 -12.67
N GLY A 189 -21.31 18.11 -11.72
CA GLY A 189 -22.16 18.52 -10.62
C GLY A 189 -22.10 17.55 -9.44
N LYS A 190 -22.39 18.09 -8.25
CA LYS A 190 -22.49 17.25 -7.05
C LYS A 190 -23.75 16.39 -7.12
N PRO A 191 -23.69 15.11 -6.71
CA PRO A 191 -24.87 14.27 -6.65
C PRO A 191 -25.88 14.85 -5.67
N ILE A 192 -27.14 14.96 -6.07
CA ILE A 192 -28.24 15.37 -5.18
C ILE A 192 -29.17 14.20 -4.97
N HIS A 193 -29.41 13.91 -3.70
CA HIS A 193 -30.35 12.88 -3.27
C HIS A 193 -31.78 13.42 -3.39
N HIS A 194 -32.59 12.83 -4.27
CA HIS A 194 -34.03 13.08 -4.33
C HIS A 194 -34.80 11.76 -4.12
N PRO A 195 -35.95 11.75 -3.40
CA PRO A 195 -36.68 10.52 -3.09
C PRO A 195 -37.25 9.77 -4.31
N GLN A 196 -37.39 10.44 -5.46
CA GLN A 196 -37.93 9.88 -6.71
C GLN A 196 -36.86 9.62 -7.79
N GLY A 197 -35.57 9.74 -7.47
CA GLY A 197 -34.48 9.47 -8.42
C GLY A 197 -33.18 10.19 -8.12
N HIS A 198 -32.20 10.03 -9.01
CA HIS A 198 -30.90 10.67 -8.89
C HIS A 198 -30.72 11.69 -10.02
N ALA A 199 -30.42 12.92 -9.64
CA ALA A 199 -30.17 14.01 -10.58
C ALA A 199 -28.85 14.69 -10.23
N HIS A 200 -28.02 14.91 -11.25
CA HIS A 200 -26.85 15.76 -11.14
C HIS A 200 -27.28 17.17 -11.55
N ILE A 201 -27.11 18.16 -10.67
CA ILE A 201 -27.36 19.55 -11.06
C ILE A 201 -26.19 20.01 -11.94
N ALA A 202 -26.42 19.95 -13.26
CA ALA A 202 -25.59 20.61 -14.27
C ALA A 202 -26.13 22.00 -14.66
N ALA A 203 -27.20 22.47 -14.01
CA ALA A 203 -28.07 23.56 -14.49
C ALA A 203 -27.42 24.94 -14.68
N PHE A 204 -26.18 25.15 -14.23
CA PHE A 204 -25.46 26.43 -14.35
C PHE A 204 -24.06 26.31 -14.96
N VAL A 205 -23.68 25.14 -15.49
CA VAL A 205 -22.35 24.91 -16.05
C VAL A 205 -22.46 24.84 -17.57
N SER A 206 -21.79 25.74 -18.29
CA SER A 206 -21.79 25.68 -19.76
C SER A 206 -21.01 24.44 -20.23
N HIS A 207 -21.53 23.79 -21.28
CA HIS A 207 -20.93 22.60 -21.90
C HIS A 207 -19.48 22.82 -22.38
N GLU A 208 -19.05 24.07 -22.55
CA GLU A 208 -17.69 24.45 -22.94
C GLU A 208 -16.65 24.25 -21.84
N THR A 209 -17.06 24.07 -20.58
CA THR A 209 -16.15 23.90 -19.43
C THR A 209 -15.94 22.43 -19.01
N TYR A 210 -16.46 21.47 -19.78
CA TYR A 210 -16.35 20.05 -19.47
C TYR A 210 -15.02 19.49 -19.97
N ASN A 211 -14.11 19.20 -19.03
CA ASN A 211 -12.85 18.56 -19.33
C ASN A 211 -12.59 17.38 -18.38
N PHE A 212 -13.01 16.19 -18.81
CA PHE A 212 -12.82 14.95 -18.06
C PHE A 212 -11.43 14.31 -18.23
N SER A 213 -10.43 15.10 -18.68
CA SER A 213 -9.04 14.65 -18.58
C SER A 213 -8.73 14.38 -17.11
N HIS A 214 -8.19 13.20 -16.83
CA HIS A 214 -7.99 12.76 -15.46
C HIS A 214 -6.70 11.97 -15.32
N ARG A 215 -6.18 11.97 -14.10
CA ARG A 215 -5.09 11.14 -13.66
C ARG A 215 -5.50 10.41 -12.39
N ILE A 216 -5.21 9.12 -12.33
CA ILE A 216 -5.42 8.30 -11.15
C ILE A 216 -4.09 8.27 -10.42
N ASP A 217 -4.01 9.01 -9.32
CA ASP A 217 -2.81 9.07 -8.49
C ASP A 217 -2.72 7.78 -7.64
N HIS A 218 -3.84 7.33 -7.07
CA HIS A 218 -3.95 6.06 -6.37
C HIS A 218 -5.37 5.47 -6.44
N LEU A 219 -5.48 4.16 -6.67
CA LEU A 219 -6.75 3.43 -6.54
C LEU A 219 -6.51 2.02 -6.00
N SER A 220 -7.04 1.74 -4.82
CA SER A 220 -6.88 0.44 -4.15
C SER A 220 -8.15 -0.03 -3.45
N PHE A 221 -8.21 -1.34 -3.22
CA PHE A 221 -9.32 -2.02 -2.55
C PHE A 221 -8.80 -2.72 -1.29
N GLY A 222 -9.44 -2.44 -0.15
CA GLY A 222 -9.07 -2.94 1.16
C GLY A 222 -8.22 -1.95 1.96
N GLU A 223 -7.46 -2.50 2.91
CA GLU A 223 -6.48 -1.74 3.67
C GLU A 223 -5.24 -1.46 2.82
N GLU A 224 -4.66 -0.28 3.00
CA GLU A 224 -3.44 0.09 2.29
C GLU A 224 -2.26 -0.73 2.82
N ILE A 225 -1.61 -1.45 1.91
CA ILE A 225 -0.39 -2.20 2.18
C ILE A 225 0.76 -1.42 1.57
N PRO A 226 1.77 -1.00 2.36
CA PRO A 226 2.88 -0.23 1.85
C PRO A 226 3.62 -1.01 0.76
N GLY A 227 4.13 -0.33 -0.26
CA GLY A 227 4.94 -0.94 -1.32
C GLY A 227 4.19 -1.76 -2.36
N ILE A 228 2.85 -1.88 -2.27
CA ILE A 228 2.03 -2.40 -3.38
C ILE A 228 1.78 -1.28 -4.38
N ILE A 229 2.01 -1.59 -5.67
CA ILE A 229 1.66 -0.73 -6.80
C ILE A 229 0.39 -1.31 -7.43
N ASN A 230 -0.69 -0.54 -7.48
CA ASN A 230 -1.94 -1.00 -8.07
C ASN A 230 -1.96 -0.80 -9.59
N PRO A 231 -2.78 -1.57 -10.34
CA PRO A 231 -2.81 -1.51 -11.80
C PRO A 231 -3.31 -0.18 -12.41
N LEU A 232 -3.85 0.74 -11.61
CA LEU A 232 -4.33 2.02 -12.12
C LEU A 232 -3.54 3.21 -11.56
N ASP A 233 -2.58 2.96 -10.68
CA ASP A 233 -1.76 4.01 -10.06
C ASP A 233 -0.90 4.71 -11.13
N GLY A 234 -0.88 6.04 -11.10
CA GLY A 234 -0.13 6.89 -12.05
C GLY A 234 -0.70 6.94 -13.47
N THR A 235 -1.82 6.26 -13.75
CA THR A 235 -2.42 6.29 -15.09
C THR A 235 -3.07 7.63 -15.39
N GLU A 236 -2.90 8.12 -16.62
CA GLU A 236 -3.43 9.41 -17.07
C GLU A 236 -4.13 9.24 -18.41
N LYS A 237 -5.28 9.90 -18.54
CA LYS A 237 -6.07 9.87 -19.77
C LYS A 237 -6.57 11.27 -20.08
N ILE A 238 -6.11 11.78 -21.22
CA ILE A 238 -6.53 13.08 -21.75
C ILE A 238 -7.74 12.86 -22.64
N THR A 239 -8.81 13.58 -22.34
CA THR A 239 -10.08 13.46 -23.06
C THR A 239 -10.26 14.67 -23.97
N TYR A 240 -10.40 14.41 -25.27
CA TYR A 240 -10.62 15.44 -26.28
C TYR A 240 -12.12 15.71 -26.55
N ASN A 241 -13.03 14.95 -25.92
CA ASN A 241 -14.46 15.00 -26.19
C ASN A 241 -15.29 14.96 -24.89
N SER A 242 -16.26 15.86 -24.72
CA SER A 242 -16.92 16.22 -23.45
C SER A 242 -17.87 15.17 -22.84
N LYS A 243 -17.66 13.87 -23.08
CA LYS A 243 -18.57 12.80 -22.66
C LYS A 243 -17.93 11.83 -21.66
N LEU A 244 -18.44 11.90 -20.42
CA LEU A 244 -18.51 10.93 -19.32
C LEU A 244 -17.35 9.91 -19.14
N LEU A 245 -16.80 9.85 -17.92
CA LEU A 245 -15.88 8.78 -17.50
C LEU A 245 -16.66 7.58 -16.96
N HIS A 246 -16.49 6.42 -17.59
CA HIS A 246 -16.98 5.13 -17.09
C HIS A 246 -15.79 4.21 -16.88
N PHE A 247 -15.57 3.78 -15.64
CA PHE A 247 -14.62 2.70 -15.33
C PHE A 247 -15.33 1.36 -15.52
N ARG A 248 -14.88 0.53 -16.45
CA ARG A 248 -15.25 -0.89 -16.50
C ARG A 248 -14.06 -1.68 -15.98
N GLY A 249 -14.20 -2.24 -14.77
CA GLY A 249 -13.34 -3.29 -14.24
C GLY A 249 -13.75 -4.64 -14.81
#